data_AF-A0A430L9H9-F1
#
_entry.id   AF-A0A430L9H9-F1
#
_cell.length_a   1.000
_cell.length_b   1.000
_cell.length_c   1.000
_cell.angle_alpha   90.00
_cell.angle_beta   90.00
_cell.angle_gamma   90.00
#
_symmetry.space_group_name_H-M   'P 1'
#
loop_
_entity.id
_entity.type
_entity.pdbx_description
1 polymer ?
#
loop_
_entity_poly.entity_id
_entity_poly.type
_entity_poly.pdbx_seq_one_letter_code
_entity_poly.pdbx_strand_id
1 'polypeptide(L)'
;MSPAADDDDHFDDLGPAESDTEQAESKAGDDSSEDDSESDDEDHHRKVSVKDLLDDVLRKIKNGKLDLTNRDDYTNFTNGDGEFLAAGTGDQRAPTALHIMAIMDKKELPKLDSKMQPLIEFLASRRDYLKIQDRSGHTSLSLAIEAKKEKMVQWMCDAHPDISSILSIPSNDLMNCLHVGVDKRVKFLDLLVDRADPLTLAAKDTNGNTPLHIAVEYKKCRREQLTIIERIVSKSDQAILEGPPLGDFNKEGMSPYLHHKETKRKAREREKRKAREEGEREKGSSRRANPGNADEPSRETRPDQRGNMSSSGSRVHGVPQVPNGRLNQQLDSRTKYGGRPVPNLSGTNSPIITTAPSLPLPEEKKKPSRSTESEKKDGADSSHKSSSKVDEATVKAVEHFLKLHYLRSRSYGVAMEIPYGRNTTSEQELYFDLSGDVNSGTITQAGLENLLSKLKFEDILQYVAIPKLSVQVNRPSERAGSRRSAKPDGAGRRDLCYVFDRLRKKGVKTILKVFIDDSSMPAHSDEAIEDALKSMDVEVWDWNKTDLCTEVIYKVAPQARE
;
A
#
# COMPACT_ATOMS: atom_id res chain seq x y z
N MET A 1 34.51 -38.95 45.90
CA MET A 1 33.63 -39.42 46.98
C MET A 1 32.40 -40.02 46.35
N SER A 2 32.15 -41.31 46.59
CA SER A 2 30.83 -41.98 46.41
C SER A 2 30.06 -41.86 47.75
N PRO A 3 28.86 -42.48 48.00
CA PRO A 3 27.97 -43.35 47.20
C PRO A 3 26.74 -42.59 46.60
N ALA A 4 25.91 -43.10 45.68
CA ALA A 4 25.08 -44.33 45.60
C ALA A 4 23.80 -44.28 46.49
N ALA A 5 22.68 -44.97 46.20
CA ALA A 5 22.47 -46.12 45.29
C ALA A 5 20.96 -46.34 44.90
N ASP A 6 20.70 -47.19 43.89
CA ASP A 6 19.63 -48.23 43.74
C ASP A 6 18.11 -47.80 43.74
N ASP A 7 17.14 -48.47 43.07
CA ASP A 7 17.13 -49.66 42.18
C ASP A 7 15.90 -49.76 41.21
N ASP A 8 15.84 -50.84 40.41
CA ASP A 8 14.95 -51.19 39.26
C ASP A 8 13.40 -51.26 39.43
N ASP A 9 12.65 -51.24 38.29
CA ASP A 9 11.81 -52.38 37.82
C ASP A 9 11.35 -52.27 36.31
N HIS A 10 10.62 -53.26 35.77
CA HIS A 10 10.76 -53.76 34.37
C HIS A 10 9.51 -53.89 33.44
N PHE A 11 9.69 -53.73 32.10
CA PHE A 11 8.81 -54.11 30.94
C PHE A 11 7.38 -53.49 30.85
N ASP A 12 6.57 -53.48 29.76
CA ASP A 12 6.52 -54.05 28.38
C ASP A 12 5.49 -53.18 27.54
N ASP A 13 5.23 -53.23 26.21
CA ASP A 13 5.82 -53.76 24.95
C ASP A 13 5.14 -53.04 23.73
N LEU A 14 5.58 -53.33 22.49
CA LEU A 14 4.98 -53.13 21.15
C LEU A 14 4.73 -51.72 20.55
N GLY A 15 5.22 -51.56 19.31
CA GLY A 15 4.72 -50.62 18.30
C GLY A 15 4.61 -51.30 16.92
N PRO A 16 4.07 -50.64 15.87
CA PRO A 16 3.97 -51.21 14.53
C PRO A 16 5.10 -50.76 13.57
N ALA A 17 5.40 -51.59 12.56
CA ALA A 17 6.37 -51.31 11.50
C ALA A 17 5.74 -51.41 10.10
N GLU A 18 6.43 -50.86 9.09
CA GLU A 18 6.00 -50.83 7.68
C GLU A 18 6.42 -52.09 6.90
N SER A 19 5.65 -52.45 5.86
CA SER A 19 6.16 -53.20 4.69
C SER A 19 5.27 -53.01 3.46
N ASP A 20 5.87 -53.05 2.27
CA ASP A 20 5.31 -52.55 1.01
C ASP A 20 4.96 -53.68 0.01
N THR A 21 4.25 -53.35 -1.09
CA THR A 21 4.02 -54.17 -2.33
C THR A 21 3.25 -55.52 -2.19
N GLU A 22 2.61 -56.13 -3.20
CA GLU A 22 2.73 -56.11 -4.69
C GLU A 22 1.38 -56.02 -5.46
N GLN A 23 1.42 -56.15 -6.79
CA GLN A 23 0.28 -56.07 -7.74
C GLN A 23 -0.22 -57.45 -8.23
N ALA A 24 -1.51 -57.56 -8.60
CA ALA A 24 -1.99 -58.48 -9.64
C ALA A 24 -3.36 -58.07 -10.19
N GLU A 25 -3.61 -58.29 -11.50
CA GLU A 25 -4.91 -58.08 -12.16
C GLU A 25 -5.76 -59.37 -12.20
N SER A 26 -7.09 -59.24 -12.29
CA SER A 26 -7.95 -60.24 -12.94
C SER A 26 -9.21 -59.59 -13.54
N LYS A 27 -9.95 -60.34 -14.37
CA LYS A 27 -10.91 -59.80 -15.36
C LYS A 27 -12.28 -60.49 -15.32
N ALA A 28 -13.32 -59.69 -15.52
CA ALA A 28 -14.61 -59.99 -16.18
C ALA A 28 -15.50 -61.16 -15.68
N GLY A 29 -16.79 -60.84 -15.54
CA GLY A 29 -17.93 -61.74 -15.32
C GLY A 29 -19.22 -60.95 -15.57
N ASP A 30 -20.32 -61.60 -15.95
CA ASP A 30 -21.45 -60.94 -16.63
C ASP A 30 -22.83 -61.55 -16.27
N ASP A 31 -23.89 -60.80 -16.57
CA ASP A 31 -25.30 -61.18 -16.79
C ASP A 31 -26.25 -61.55 -15.60
N SER A 32 -27.56 -61.39 -15.88
CA SER A 32 -28.80 -61.76 -15.14
C SER A 32 -29.15 -61.00 -13.84
N SER A 33 -30.43 -60.67 -13.56
CA SER A 33 -31.66 -60.65 -14.41
C SER A 33 -32.76 -59.79 -13.76
N GLU A 34 -33.89 -59.61 -14.45
CA GLU A 34 -35.10 -58.85 -14.06
C GLU A 34 -35.93 -59.54 -12.94
N ASP A 35 -36.62 -58.76 -12.09
CA ASP A 35 -38.05 -58.91 -11.74
C ASP A 35 -38.59 -57.63 -11.01
N ASP A 36 -39.91 -57.46 -10.97
CA ASP A 36 -40.62 -56.22 -10.59
C ASP A 36 -40.90 -56.02 -9.08
N SER A 37 -41.12 -54.76 -8.68
CA SER A 37 -42.09 -54.39 -7.63
C SER A 37 -42.49 -52.91 -7.68
N GLU A 38 -43.66 -52.61 -8.25
CA GLU A 38 -44.35 -51.34 -8.01
C GLU A 38 -44.88 -51.29 -6.57
N SER A 39 -44.67 -50.17 -5.85
CA SER A 39 -45.21 -49.97 -4.49
C SER A 39 -45.29 -48.49 -4.10
N ASP A 40 -46.33 -47.83 -4.61
CA ASP A 40 -47.05 -46.68 -4.03
C ASP A 40 -46.41 -45.29 -3.80
N ASP A 41 -47.37 -44.35 -3.71
CA ASP A 41 -47.35 -42.98 -3.20
C ASP A 41 -46.58 -41.86 -3.94
N GLU A 42 -47.36 -41.05 -4.66
CA GLU A 42 -47.02 -39.68 -5.00
C GLU A 42 -46.78 -38.82 -3.74
N ASP A 43 -45.53 -38.40 -3.52
CA ASP A 43 -45.28 -37.08 -2.91
C ASP A 43 -44.40 -36.22 -3.82
N HIS A 44 -45.00 -35.79 -4.93
CA HIS A 44 -44.48 -34.72 -5.77
C HIS A 44 -44.79 -33.32 -5.20
N HIS A 45 -44.64 -33.13 -3.87
CA HIS A 45 -44.29 -31.83 -3.30
C HIS A 45 -42.96 -31.33 -3.89
N ARG A 46 -43.08 -30.68 -5.05
CA ARG A 46 -42.03 -30.04 -5.84
C ARG A 46 -41.46 -28.85 -5.05
N LYS A 47 -40.58 -29.14 -4.08
CA LYS A 47 -39.94 -28.18 -3.18
C LYS A 47 -39.40 -26.99 -3.97
N VAL A 48 -40.10 -25.87 -3.88
CA VAL A 48 -39.76 -24.62 -4.57
C VAL A 48 -38.35 -24.22 -4.13
N SER A 49 -37.41 -24.02 -5.05
CA SER A 49 -36.06 -23.65 -4.63
C SER A 49 -36.05 -22.21 -4.11
N VAL A 50 -35.10 -21.90 -3.22
CA VAL A 50 -34.88 -20.53 -2.72
C VAL A 50 -34.66 -19.56 -3.88
N LYS A 51 -34.08 -20.02 -4.99
CA LYS A 51 -33.93 -19.24 -6.23
C LYS A 51 -35.28 -18.98 -6.92
N ASP A 52 -36.12 -19.99 -7.10
CA ASP A 52 -37.42 -19.83 -7.77
C ASP A 52 -38.34 -18.88 -6.99
N LEU A 53 -38.32 -18.97 -5.66
CA LEU A 53 -39.03 -18.04 -4.78
C LEU A 53 -38.43 -16.63 -4.85
N LEU A 54 -37.10 -16.49 -4.90
CA LEU A 54 -36.45 -15.19 -5.03
C LEU A 54 -36.84 -14.53 -6.36
N ASP A 55 -36.74 -15.26 -7.47
CA ASP A 55 -37.15 -14.76 -8.78
C ASP A 55 -38.64 -14.37 -8.79
N ASP A 56 -39.51 -15.06 -8.03
CA ASP A 56 -40.91 -14.67 -7.89
C ASP A 56 -41.14 -13.42 -7.03
N VAL A 57 -40.47 -13.30 -5.88
CA VAL A 57 -40.54 -12.10 -5.02
C VAL A 57 -39.99 -10.88 -5.77
N LEU A 58 -38.88 -11.03 -6.50
CA LEU A 58 -38.33 -9.98 -7.34
C LEU A 58 -39.29 -9.58 -8.48
N ARG A 59 -40.02 -10.53 -9.09
CA ARG A 59 -41.11 -10.24 -10.05
C ARG A 59 -42.30 -9.53 -9.39
N LYS A 60 -42.74 -9.99 -8.21
CA LYS A 60 -43.85 -9.39 -7.44
C LYS A 60 -43.56 -7.92 -7.11
N ILE A 61 -42.38 -7.62 -6.57
CA ILE A 61 -41.93 -6.25 -6.24
C ILE A 61 -41.83 -5.39 -7.51
N LYS A 62 -41.15 -5.88 -8.56
CA LYS A 62 -40.97 -5.17 -9.84
C LYS A 62 -42.30 -4.79 -10.51
N ASN A 63 -43.31 -5.65 -10.37
CA ASN A 63 -44.64 -5.45 -10.95
C ASN A 63 -45.63 -4.76 -9.99
N GLY A 64 -45.20 -4.35 -8.79
CA GLY A 64 -46.06 -3.68 -7.81
C GLY A 64 -47.14 -4.56 -7.18
N LYS A 65 -46.97 -5.89 -7.21
CA LYS A 65 -47.87 -6.87 -6.57
C LYS A 65 -47.52 -7.19 -5.11
N LEU A 66 -46.36 -6.71 -4.65
CA LEU A 66 -45.88 -6.80 -3.28
C LEU A 66 -45.11 -5.51 -3.01
N ASP A 67 -45.47 -4.78 -1.96
CA ASP A 67 -44.76 -3.57 -1.55
C ASP A 67 -44.30 -3.69 -0.10
N LEU A 68 -43.06 -4.14 0.08
CA LEU A 68 -42.45 -4.33 1.39
C LEU A 68 -42.19 -3.02 2.16
N THR A 69 -42.56 -1.86 1.60
CA THR A 69 -42.64 -0.59 2.35
C THR A 69 -43.98 -0.42 3.09
N ASN A 70 -45.01 -1.19 2.72
CA ASN A 70 -46.23 -1.35 3.49
C ASN A 70 -45.99 -2.36 4.63
N ARG A 71 -46.43 -1.99 5.84
CA ARG A 71 -46.32 -2.79 7.06
C ARG A 71 -46.99 -4.17 6.93
N ASP A 72 -48.16 -4.24 6.31
CA ASP A 72 -48.95 -5.47 6.29
C ASP A 72 -48.31 -6.49 5.33
N ASP A 73 -48.01 -6.08 4.09
CA ASP A 73 -47.20 -6.83 3.11
C ASP A 73 -45.87 -7.29 3.73
N TYR A 74 -45.16 -6.40 4.44
CA TYR A 74 -43.91 -6.73 5.10
C TYR A 74 -44.10 -7.83 6.16
N THR A 75 -45.06 -7.70 7.08
CA THR A 75 -45.28 -8.72 8.12
C THR A 75 -45.75 -10.07 7.56
N ASN A 76 -46.58 -10.07 6.51
CA ASN A 76 -46.99 -11.29 5.82
C ASN A 76 -45.80 -11.96 5.11
N PHE A 77 -44.92 -11.16 4.49
CA PHE A 77 -43.69 -11.64 3.88
C PHE A 77 -42.71 -12.22 4.93
N THR A 78 -42.40 -11.49 6.01
CA THR A 78 -41.43 -11.96 7.01
C THR A 78 -41.88 -13.23 7.73
N ASN A 79 -43.20 -13.44 7.89
CA ASN A 79 -43.76 -14.63 8.53
C ASN A 79 -43.91 -15.83 7.58
N GLY A 80 -43.56 -15.69 6.29
CA GLY A 80 -43.73 -16.71 5.26
C GLY A 80 -42.55 -16.77 4.29
N ASP A 81 -42.74 -16.26 3.06
CA ASP A 81 -41.72 -16.24 1.98
C ASP A 81 -40.34 -15.78 2.46
N GLY A 82 -40.27 -14.82 3.40
CA GLY A 82 -39.04 -14.25 3.94
C GLY A 82 -38.17 -15.24 4.72
N GLU A 83 -38.74 -16.06 5.60
CA GLU A 83 -37.97 -17.10 6.31
C GLU A 83 -37.39 -18.12 5.33
N PHE A 84 -38.14 -18.50 4.30
CA PHE A 84 -37.66 -19.42 3.27
C PHE A 84 -36.58 -18.79 2.38
N LEU A 85 -36.69 -17.50 2.02
CA LEU A 85 -35.63 -16.78 1.31
C LEU A 85 -34.34 -16.60 2.12
N ALA A 86 -34.44 -16.70 3.45
CA ALA A 86 -33.32 -16.66 4.35
C ALA A 86 -32.74 -18.04 4.70
N ALA A 87 -33.31 -19.13 4.18
CA ALA A 87 -32.72 -20.45 4.24
C ALA A 87 -31.49 -20.55 3.30
N GLY A 88 -30.69 -21.60 3.50
CA GLY A 88 -29.61 -21.93 2.57
C GLY A 88 -30.17 -22.37 1.21
N THR A 89 -29.59 -21.89 0.12
CA THR A 89 -30.08 -22.16 -1.25
C THR A 89 -29.79 -23.58 -1.75
N GLY A 90 -28.89 -24.30 -1.09
CA GLY A 90 -28.31 -25.56 -1.55
C GLY A 90 -27.14 -25.41 -2.55
N ASP A 91 -26.96 -24.25 -3.18
CA ASP A 91 -25.86 -23.99 -4.10
C ASP A 91 -24.66 -23.36 -3.37
N GLN A 92 -23.55 -24.10 -3.27
CA GLN A 92 -22.30 -23.62 -2.67
C GLN A 92 -21.70 -22.39 -3.38
N ARG A 93 -22.08 -22.10 -4.64
CA ARG A 93 -21.65 -20.88 -5.36
C ARG A 93 -22.48 -19.65 -5.03
N ALA A 94 -23.69 -19.83 -4.50
CA ALA A 94 -24.58 -18.74 -4.12
C ALA A 94 -25.43 -19.17 -2.90
N PRO A 95 -24.82 -19.42 -1.73
CA PRO A 95 -25.46 -20.17 -0.63
C PRO A 95 -26.61 -19.43 0.07
N THR A 96 -26.81 -18.14 -0.22
CA THR A 96 -27.92 -17.33 0.30
C THR A 96 -28.55 -16.49 -0.79
N ALA A 97 -29.80 -16.04 -0.60
CA ALA A 97 -30.48 -15.16 -1.57
C ALA A 97 -29.69 -13.87 -1.86
N LEU A 98 -28.95 -13.32 -0.88
CA LEU A 98 -28.09 -12.14 -1.10
C LEU A 98 -26.87 -12.45 -1.97
N HIS A 99 -26.34 -13.68 -2.00
CA HIS A 99 -25.31 -14.07 -2.98
C HIS A 99 -25.89 -14.08 -4.40
N ILE A 100 -27.08 -14.65 -4.59
CA ILE A 100 -27.77 -14.63 -5.88
C ILE A 100 -27.98 -13.17 -6.33
N MET A 101 -28.59 -12.33 -5.48
CA MET A 101 -28.81 -10.91 -5.76
C MET A 101 -27.50 -10.12 -6.02
N ALA A 102 -26.39 -10.49 -5.38
CA ALA A 102 -25.08 -9.90 -5.61
C ALA A 102 -24.47 -10.29 -6.97
N ILE A 103 -24.72 -11.51 -7.45
CA ILE A 103 -24.24 -12.01 -8.76
C ILE A 103 -25.15 -11.58 -9.92
N MET A 104 -26.49 -11.54 -9.75
CA MET A 104 -27.50 -11.26 -10.80
C MET A 104 -27.15 -10.07 -11.69
N ASP A 105 -27.41 -10.18 -13.00
CA ASP A 105 -27.06 -9.13 -13.94
C ASP A 105 -27.95 -7.89 -13.78
N LYS A 106 -27.45 -6.70 -14.12
CA LYS A 106 -28.10 -5.39 -13.87
C LYS A 106 -29.39 -5.16 -14.69
N LYS A 107 -29.75 -6.09 -15.57
CA LYS A 107 -31.00 -6.13 -16.35
C LYS A 107 -32.06 -7.03 -15.70
N GLU A 108 -31.62 -8.03 -14.96
CA GLU A 108 -32.45 -9.06 -14.35
C GLU A 108 -32.87 -8.64 -12.94
N LEU A 109 -31.89 -8.24 -12.13
CA LEU A 109 -32.12 -7.66 -10.81
C LEU A 109 -33.04 -6.42 -10.94
N PRO A 110 -34.12 -6.33 -10.15
CA PRO A 110 -34.94 -5.12 -10.10
C PRO A 110 -34.10 -3.88 -9.74
N LYS A 111 -34.62 -2.71 -10.11
CA LYS A 111 -33.99 -1.43 -9.78
C LYS A 111 -33.83 -1.32 -8.27
N LEU A 112 -32.60 -1.09 -7.81
CA LEU A 112 -32.31 -0.81 -6.40
C LEU A 112 -32.85 0.60 -6.06
N ASP A 113 -34.13 0.65 -5.67
CA ASP A 113 -34.78 1.79 -5.04
C ASP A 113 -35.53 1.36 -3.76
N SER A 114 -36.32 2.25 -3.16
CA SER A 114 -36.89 2.07 -1.82
C SER A 114 -37.78 0.84 -1.68
N LYS A 115 -38.28 0.25 -2.77
CA LYS A 115 -39.05 -1.01 -2.71
C LYS A 115 -38.18 -2.25 -2.50
N MET A 116 -36.91 -2.18 -2.90
CA MET A 116 -35.93 -3.26 -2.72
C MET A 116 -35.21 -3.19 -1.36
N GLN A 117 -35.26 -2.05 -0.69
CA GLN A 117 -34.57 -1.80 0.57
C GLN A 117 -35.03 -2.74 1.71
N PRO A 118 -36.33 -2.88 2.03
CA PRO A 118 -36.77 -3.71 3.16
C PRO A 118 -36.45 -5.21 2.99
N LEU A 119 -36.40 -5.72 1.76
CA LEU A 119 -35.98 -7.10 1.47
C LEU A 119 -34.50 -7.32 1.82
N ILE A 120 -33.63 -6.39 1.43
CA ILE A 120 -32.19 -6.47 1.66
C ILE A 120 -31.89 -6.24 3.15
N GLU A 121 -32.57 -5.29 3.79
CA GLU A 121 -32.44 -5.02 5.23
C GLU A 121 -32.93 -6.20 6.08
N PHE A 122 -34.09 -6.80 5.78
CA PHE A 122 -34.58 -8.00 6.46
C PHE A 122 -33.55 -9.13 6.40
N LEU A 123 -33.08 -9.47 5.19
CA LEU A 123 -32.10 -10.54 5.00
C LEU A 123 -30.76 -10.21 5.69
N ALA A 124 -30.28 -8.95 5.62
CA ALA A 124 -29.02 -8.52 6.21
C ALA A 124 -29.05 -8.40 7.74
N SER A 125 -30.21 -8.12 8.35
CA SER A 125 -30.36 -8.04 9.81
C SER A 125 -30.33 -9.40 10.52
N ARG A 126 -30.43 -10.51 9.77
CA ARG A 126 -30.40 -11.85 10.34
C ARG A 126 -29.02 -12.17 10.90
N ARG A 127 -29.01 -12.63 12.15
CA ARG A 127 -27.80 -13.09 12.86
C ARG A 127 -26.97 -14.02 11.97
N ASP A 128 -25.69 -13.69 11.85
CA ASP A 128 -24.65 -14.47 11.16
C ASP A 128 -24.88 -14.73 9.64
N TYR A 129 -26.00 -14.28 9.05
CA TYR A 129 -26.36 -14.52 7.64
C TYR A 129 -25.40 -13.83 6.65
N LEU A 130 -24.89 -12.64 6.99
CA LEU A 130 -23.85 -11.96 6.21
C LEU A 130 -22.45 -12.60 6.33
N LYS A 131 -22.24 -13.50 7.30
CA LYS A 131 -20.98 -14.24 7.50
C LYS A 131 -20.89 -15.49 6.64
N ILE A 132 -22.01 -15.94 6.05
CA ILE A 132 -22.02 -17.08 5.13
C ILE A 132 -21.19 -16.73 3.90
N GLN A 133 -20.26 -17.61 3.55
CA GLN A 133 -19.33 -17.49 2.42
C GLN A 133 -19.70 -18.48 1.31
N ASP A 134 -19.47 -18.10 0.06
CA ASP A 134 -19.50 -19.02 -1.09
C ASP A 134 -18.28 -19.96 -1.12
N ARG A 135 -18.26 -20.86 -2.11
CA ARG A 135 -17.15 -21.80 -2.38
C ARG A 135 -15.78 -21.14 -2.60
N SER A 136 -15.73 -19.84 -2.90
CA SER A 136 -14.52 -19.04 -3.08
C SER A 136 -14.13 -18.26 -1.81
N GLY A 137 -14.90 -18.42 -0.72
CA GLY A 137 -14.73 -17.67 0.53
C GLY A 137 -15.34 -16.26 0.51
N HIS A 138 -16.04 -15.86 -0.55
CA HIS A 138 -16.63 -14.52 -0.61
C HIS A 138 -17.97 -14.49 0.13
N THR A 139 -18.14 -13.52 1.02
CA THR A 139 -19.46 -13.17 1.55
C THR A 139 -20.31 -12.47 0.48
N SER A 140 -21.63 -12.52 0.63
CA SER A 140 -22.57 -11.75 -0.21
C SER A 140 -22.22 -10.25 -0.28
N LEU A 141 -21.66 -9.68 0.80
CA LEU A 141 -21.18 -8.30 0.85
C LEU A 141 -19.97 -8.08 -0.07
N SER A 142 -18.98 -8.98 -0.03
CA SER A 142 -17.81 -8.95 -0.94
C SER A 142 -18.24 -8.99 -2.41
N LEU A 143 -19.19 -9.86 -2.76
CA LEU A 143 -19.72 -9.95 -4.13
C LEU A 143 -20.50 -8.69 -4.55
N ALA A 144 -21.29 -8.10 -3.64
CA ALA A 144 -22.02 -6.85 -3.91
C ALA A 144 -21.07 -5.64 -4.12
N ILE A 145 -19.95 -5.61 -3.39
CA ILE A 145 -18.85 -4.64 -3.58
C ILE A 145 -18.21 -4.84 -4.96
N GLU A 146 -17.88 -6.08 -5.35
CA GLU A 146 -17.31 -6.38 -6.66
C GLU A 146 -18.26 -6.00 -7.82
N ALA A 147 -19.53 -6.37 -7.74
CA ALA A 147 -20.57 -6.01 -8.72
C ALA A 147 -20.90 -4.49 -8.73
N LYS A 148 -20.32 -3.73 -7.79
CA LYS A 148 -20.51 -2.28 -7.58
C LYS A 148 -21.97 -1.93 -7.35
N LYS A 149 -22.66 -2.72 -6.53
CA LYS A 149 -24.08 -2.56 -6.18
C LYS A 149 -24.20 -1.63 -4.96
N GLU A 150 -23.76 -0.39 -5.13
CA GLU A 150 -23.64 0.69 -4.13
C GLU A 150 -24.75 0.72 -3.08
N LYS A 151 -26.02 0.78 -3.50
CA LYS A 151 -27.16 0.78 -2.57
C LYS A 151 -27.35 -0.53 -1.81
N MET A 152 -27.12 -1.67 -2.45
CA MET A 152 -27.22 -2.99 -1.80
C MET A 152 -26.15 -3.11 -0.70
N VAL A 153 -24.92 -2.67 -1.00
CA VAL A 153 -23.85 -2.58 0.01
C VAL A 153 -24.24 -1.64 1.14
N GLN A 154 -24.75 -0.45 0.83
CA GLN A 154 -25.19 0.51 1.85
C GLN A 154 -26.26 -0.09 2.78
N TRP A 155 -27.34 -0.65 2.23
CA TRP A 155 -28.41 -1.26 3.04
C TRP A 155 -27.92 -2.46 3.87
N MET A 156 -27.01 -3.27 3.34
CA MET A 156 -26.37 -4.35 4.11
C MET A 156 -25.49 -3.81 5.24
N CYS A 157 -24.80 -2.68 5.03
CA CYS A 157 -24.01 -2.00 6.05
C CYS A 157 -24.86 -1.25 7.09
N ASP A 158 -26.04 -0.77 6.73
CA ASP A 158 -26.93 -0.02 7.62
C ASP A 158 -27.85 -0.95 8.45
N ALA A 159 -28.16 -2.15 7.96
CA ALA A 159 -29.00 -3.14 8.65
C ALA A 159 -28.27 -4.06 9.64
N HIS A 160 -26.97 -4.33 9.46
CA HIS A 160 -26.22 -5.25 10.33
C HIS A 160 -25.42 -4.47 11.39
N PRO A 161 -25.66 -4.69 12.71
CA PRO A 161 -25.12 -3.84 13.77
C PRO A 161 -23.59 -3.97 13.94
N ASP A 162 -23.05 -5.16 13.68
CA ASP A 162 -21.62 -5.47 13.69
C ASP A 162 -21.15 -5.63 12.24
N ILE A 163 -21.11 -4.54 11.47
CA ILE A 163 -20.68 -4.60 10.06
C ILE A 163 -19.16 -4.77 9.92
N SER A 164 -18.37 -4.36 10.92
CA SER A 164 -16.92 -4.36 10.83
C SER A 164 -16.32 -5.77 10.87
N SER A 165 -16.93 -6.70 11.63
CA SER A 165 -16.57 -8.12 11.55
C SER A 165 -16.89 -8.74 10.19
N ILE A 166 -18.02 -8.37 9.55
CA ILE A 166 -18.35 -8.84 8.18
C ILE A 166 -17.31 -8.32 7.17
N LEU A 167 -16.89 -7.06 7.31
CA LEU A 167 -15.86 -6.45 6.46
C LEU A 167 -14.48 -7.10 6.62
N SER A 168 -14.20 -7.71 7.78
CA SER A 168 -12.93 -8.38 8.07
C SER A 168 -12.81 -9.79 7.47
N ILE A 169 -13.93 -10.45 7.14
CA ILE A 169 -13.93 -11.84 6.65
C ILE A 169 -13.11 -11.96 5.35
N PRO A 170 -12.07 -12.81 5.31
CA PRO A 170 -11.24 -13.04 4.14
C PRO A 170 -11.85 -14.07 3.18
N SER A 171 -11.65 -13.89 1.88
CA SER A 171 -11.84 -14.95 0.89
C SER A 171 -10.72 -16.01 0.93
N ASN A 172 -10.81 -17.04 0.07
CA ASN A 172 -9.74 -18.04 -0.08
C ASN A 172 -8.39 -17.41 -0.49
N ASP A 173 -8.40 -16.27 -1.18
CA ASP A 173 -7.20 -15.49 -1.54
C ASP A 173 -6.72 -14.55 -0.41
N LEU A 174 -7.29 -14.69 0.80
CA LEU A 174 -7.14 -13.81 1.97
C LEU A 174 -7.60 -12.35 1.73
N MET A 175 -8.31 -12.08 0.64
CA MET A 175 -8.86 -10.76 0.36
C MET A 175 -10.15 -10.53 1.16
N ASN A 176 -10.10 -9.58 2.09
CA ASN A 176 -11.31 -9.08 2.76
C ASN A 176 -12.04 -8.01 1.90
N CYS A 177 -13.20 -7.52 2.38
CA CYS A 177 -14.04 -6.57 1.64
C CYS A 177 -13.32 -5.27 1.22
N LEU A 178 -12.30 -4.84 1.97
CA LEU A 178 -11.55 -3.62 1.70
C LEU A 178 -10.56 -3.83 0.55
N HIS A 179 -9.88 -4.97 0.49
CA HIS A 179 -9.03 -5.34 -0.65
C HIS A 179 -9.83 -5.33 -1.97
N VAL A 180 -11.05 -5.90 -1.95
CA VAL A 180 -11.96 -5.94 -3.09
C VAL A 180 -12.45 -4.53 -3.45
N GLY A 181 -12.91 -3.73 -2.48
CA GLY A 181 -13.37 -2.36 -2.71
C GLY A 181 -12.30 -1.47 -3.35
N VAL A 182 -11.06 -1.59 -2.89
CA VAL A 182 -9.90 -0.86 -3.42
C VAL A 182 -9.53 -1.33 -4.84
N ASP A 183 -9.40 -2.65 -5.13
CA ASP A 183 -9.02 -3.07 -6.48
C ASP A 183 -10.09 -2.74 -7.53
N LYS A 184 -11.34 -3.07 -7.23
CA LYS A 184 -12.46 -2.84 -8.15
C LYS A 184 -12.73 -1.34 -8.29
N ARG A 185 -12.30 -0.48 -7.36
CA ARG A 185 -12.55 0.97 -7.30
C ARG A 185 -14.04 1.28 -7.27
N VAL A 186 -14.65 1.00 -6.12
CA VAL A 186 -16.02 1.42 -5.80
C VAL A 186 -16.07 2.90 -5.44
N LYS A 187 -17.19 3.59 -5.71
CA LYS A 187 -17.35 5.02 -5.37
C LYS A 187 -17.53 5.23 -3.86
N PHE A 188 -18.27 4.32 -3.23
CA PHE A 188 -18.58 4.26 -1.81
C PHE A 188 -17.43 3.67 -0.97
N LEU A 189 -16.18 3.75 -1.44
CA LEU A 189 -15.03 3.17 -0.73
C LEU A 189 -14.78 3.87 0.61
N ASP A 190 -15.03 5.18 0.68
CA ASP A 190 -15.07 5.97 1.91
C ASP A 190 -15.93 5.31 2.99
N LEU A 191 -17.19 4.97 2.68
CA LEU A 191 -18.12 4.31 3.62
C LEU A 191 -17.55 2.99 4.15
N LEU A 192 -16.88 2.20 3.30
CA LEU A 192 -16.25 0.95 3.72
C LEU A 192 -15.04 1.20 4.64
N VAL A 193 -14.18 2.18 4.32
CA VAL A 193 -13.01 2.55 5.15
C VAL A 193 -13.46 3.14 6.48
N ASP A 194 -14.51 3.97 6.48
CA ASP A 194 -15.05 4.61 7.67
C ASP A 194 -15.70 3.57 8.62
N ARG A 195 -16.40 2.55 8.08
CA ARG A 195 -17.01 1.42 8.82
C ARG A 195 -16.05 0.27 9.17
N ALA A 196 -14.83 0.23 8.64
CA ALA A 196 -13.87 -0.85 8.90
C ALA A 196 -13.04 -0.63 10.18
N ASP A 197 -12.69 -1.72 10.87
CA ASP A 197 -11.74 -1.68 11.98
C ASP A 197 -10.28 -1.51 11.52
N PRO A 198 -9.38 -0.96 12.37
CA PRO A 198 -7.95 -0.84 12.07
C PRO A 198 -7.30 -2.16 11.62
N LEU A 199 -7.64 -3.28 12.26
CA LEU A 199 -7.14 -4.62 11.93
C LEU A 199 -7.58 -5.06 10.52
N THR A 200 -8.80 -4.71 10.10
CA THR A 200 -9.32 -5.00 8.75
C THR A 200 -8.55 -4.23 7.66
N LEU A 201 -8.00 -3.06 7.99
CA LEU A 201 -7.15 -2.25 7.11
C LEU A 201 -5.65 -2.61 7.21
N ALA A 202 -5.24 -3.33 8.25
CA ALA A 202 -3.89 -3.88 8.43
C ALA A 202 -3.73 -5.34 7.96
N ALA A 203 -4.84 -6.06 7.76
CA ALA A 203 -4.88 -7.42 7.23
C ALA A 203 -4.18 -7.55 5.86
N LYS A 204 -3.65 -8.74 5.56
CA LYS A 204 -2.84 -9.03 4.36
C LYS A 204 -3.45 -10.13 3.50
N ASP A 205 -3.42 -9.94 2.18
CA ASP A 205 -3.83 -10.95 1.18
C ASP A 205 -2.81 -12.09 1.02
N THR A 206 -3.09 -13.03 0.11
CA THR A 206 -2.18 -14.13 -0.27
C THR A 206 -0.82 -13.69 -0.82
N ASN A 207 -0.67 -12.47 -1.31
CA ASN A 207 0.61 -11.86 -1.70
C ASN A 207 1.28 -11.05 -0.56
N GLY A 208 0.64 -10.96 0.61
CA GLY A 208 1.10 -10.16 1.75
C GLY A 208 0.76 -8.67 1.63
N ASN A 209 0.02 -8.25 0.60
CA ASN A 209 -0.40 -6.87 0.43
C ASN A 209 -1.53 -6.54 1.42
N THR A 210 -1.46 -5.37 2.03
CA THR A 210 -2.61 -4.76 2.73
C THR A 210 -3.51 -4.00 1.73
N PRO A 211 -4.72 -3.57 2.10
CA PRO A 211 -5.54 -2.68 1.26
C PRO A 211 -4.79 -1.41 0.82
N LEU A 212 -3.87 -0.91 1.66
CA LEU A 212 -2.98 0.20 1.34
C LEU A 212 -2.02 -0.12 0.18
N HIS A 213 -1.37 -1.29 0.18
CA HIS A 213 -0.51 -1.73 -0.93
C HIS A 213 -1.27 -1.76 -2.26
N ILE A 214 -2.53 -2.23 -2.24
CA ILE A 214 -3.40 -2.26 -3.41
C ILE A 214 -3.85 -0.84 -3.79
N ALA A 215 -4.06 0.07 -2.84
CA ALA A 215 -4.55 1.44 -3.08
C ALA A 215 -3.52 2.36 -3.73
N VAL A 216 -2.24 2.19 -3.41
CA VAL A 216 -1.15 3.08 -3.83
C VAL A 216 -0.60 2.78 -5.23
N GLU A 217 -1.05 1.71 -5.89
CA GLU A 217 -0.60 1.34 -7.23
C GLU A 217 -0.75 2.48 -8.26
N TYR A 218 0.24 2.62 -9.15
CA TYR A 218 0.20 3.62 -10.22
C TYR A 218 -1.06 3.55 -11.10
N LYS A 219 -1.60 2.35 -11.40
CA LYS A 219 -2.84 2.20 -12.19
C LYS A 219 -4.06 2.83 -11.49
N LYS A 220 -4.02 3.06 -10.18
CA LYS A 220 -5.13 3.58 -9.35
C LYS A 220 -5.07 5.08 -9.12
N CYS A 221 -3.89 5.70 -9.15
CA CYS A 221 -3.68 7.13 -8.87
C CYS A 221 -4.54 8.05 -9.77
N ARG A 222 -5.54 8.68 -9.14
CA ARG A 222 -6.50 9.65 -9.68
C ARG A 222 -6.78 10.70 -8.61
N ARG A 223 -7.33 11.85 -8.99
CA ARG A 223 -7.59 13.03 -8.13
C ARG A 223 -8.16 12.74 -6.71
N GLU A 224 -9.07 11.77 -6.54
CA GLU A 224 -9.64 11.40 -5.23
C GLU A 224 -8.85 10.32 -4.47
N GLN A 225 -7.90 9.63 -5.11
CA GLN A 225 -7.19 8.46 -4.56
C GLN A 225 -6.28 8.81 -3.37
N LEU A 226 -5.73 10.04 -3.32
CA LEU A 226 -4.87 10.50 -2.23
C LEU A 226 -5.64 10.51 -0.90
N THR A 227 -6.83 11.10 -0.88
CA THR A 227 -7.69 11.19 0.32
C THR A 227 -8.10 9.82 0.87
N ILE A 228 -8.28 8.84 -0.02
CA ILE A 228 -8.55 7.45 0.35
C ILE A 228 -7.31 6.81 1.00
N ILE A 229 -6.11 7.06 0.44
CA ILE A 229 -4.82 6.61 1.00
C ILE A 229 -4.56 7.24 2.36
N GLU A 230 -4.82 8.54 2.52
CA GLU A 230 -4.70 9.29 3.78
C GLU A 230 -5.60 8.70 4.88
N ARG A 231 -6.88 8.42 4.58
CA ARG A 231 -7.80 7.78 5.56
C ARG A 231 -7.42 6.34 5.91
N ILE A 232 -6.97 5.56 4.93
CA ILE A 232 -6.52 4.18 5.19
C ILE A 232 -5.32 4.22 6.15
N VAL A 233 -4.32 5.07 5.88
CA VAL A 233 -3.15 5.24 6.76
C VAL A 233 -3.56 5.72 8.15
N SER A 234 -4.40 6.77 8.25
CA SER A 234 -4.78 7.32 9.56
C SER A 234 -5.54 6.32 10.45
N LYS A 235 -6.27 5.37 9.85
CA LYS A 235 -6.97 4.30 10.59
C LYS A 235 -6.14 3.03 10.80
N SER A 236 -5.13 2.73 9.97
CA SER A 236 -4.41 1.45 10.03
C SER A 236 -3.00 1.51 10.61
N ASP A 237 -2.34 2.67 10.65
CA ASP A 237 -0.90 2.74 10.95
C ASP A 237 -0.53 2.18 12.33
N GLN A 238 -1.34 2.49 13.35
CA GLN A 238 -1.15 1.97 14.71
C GLN A 238 -1.32 0.44 14.77
N ALA A 239 -2.31 -0.11 14.07
CA ALA A 239 -2.54 -1.56 13.98
C ALA A 239 -1.44 -2.30 13.18
N ILE A 240 -0.73 -1.59 12.30
CA ILE A 240 0.46 -2.10 11.59
C ILE A 240 1.70 -2.07 12.50
N LEU A 241 1.81 -1.09 13.41
CA LEU A 241 2.88 -0.97 14.40
C LEU A 241 2.74 -1.95 15.57
N GLU A 242 1.53 -2.14 16.08
CA GLU A 242 1.20 -3.07 17.19
C GLU A 242 1.03 -4.53 16.72
N GLY A 243 0.89 -4.73 15.41
CA GLY A 243 0.71 -6.03 14.79
C GLY A 243 2.01 -6.87 14.70
N PRO A 244 1.99 -7.96 13.92
CA PRO A 244 3.17 -8.79 13.70
C PRO A 244 4.36 -8.00 13.14
N PRO A 245 5.60 -8.32 13.53
CA PRO A 245 6.79 -7.71 12.96
C PRO A 245 6.78 -7.72 11.43
N LEU A 246 7.27 -6.64 10.81
CA LEU A 246 7.22 -6.43 9.36
C LEU A 246 5.80 -6.23 8.81
N GLY A 247 4.87 -5.71 9.63
CA GLY A 247 3.53 -5.29 9.22
C GLY A 247 3.52 -4.45 7.93
N ASP A 248 4.48 -3.53 7.77
CA ASP A 248 4.60 -2.67 6.58
C ASP A 248 4.90 -3.38 5.26
N PHE A 249 5.38 -4.64 5.25
CA PHE A 249 5.95 -5.27 4.05
C PHE A 249 5.10 -6.44 3.51
N ASN A 250 4.98 -6.53 2.18
CA ASN A 250 4.37 -7.67 1.50
C ASN A 250 5.37 -8.84 1.31
N LYS A 251 4.94 -9.96 0.67
CA LYS A 251 5.81 -11.14 0.46
C LYS A 251 6.97 -10.89 -0.52
N GLU A 252 6.89 -9.86 -1.36
CA GLU A 252 8.02 -9.38 -2.19
C GLU A 252 9.00 -8.49 -1.40
N GLY A 253 8.78 -8.27 -0.09
CA GLY A 253 9.64 -7.44 0.76
C GLY A 253 9.53 -5.94 0.47
N MET A 254 8.47 -5.50 -0.23
CA MET A 254 8.19 -4.10 -0.52
C MET A 254 7.23 -3.51 0.51
N SER A 255 7.47 -2.23 0.85
CA SER A 255 6.48 -1.36 1.50
C SER A 255 5.44 -0.84 0.48
N PRO A 256 4.33 -0.21 0.90
CA PRO A 256 3.44 0.51 0.00
C PRO A 256 4.15 1.61 -0.82
N TYR A 257 5.11 2.32 -0.22
CA TYR A 257 5.90 3.33 -0.94
C TYR A 257 6.76 2.72 -2.05
N LEU A 258 7.45 1.60 -1.77
CA LEU A 258 8.25 0.91 -2.79
C LEU A 258 7.35 0.25 -3.84
N HIS A 259 6.22 -0.35 -3.44
CA HIS A 259 5.22 -0.92 -4.35
C HIS A 259 4.61 0.13 -5.29
N HIS A 260 4.35 1.35 -4.80
CA HIS A 260 3.96 2.48 -5.66
C HIS A 260 5.02 2.75 -6.74
N LYS A 261 6.29 2.90 -6.35
CA LYS A 261 7.40 3.20 -7.27
C LYS A 261 7.65 2.06 -8.27
N GLU A 262 7.53 0.82 -7.82
CA GLU A 262 7.72 -0.37 -8.65
C GLU A 262 6.56 -0.58 -9.64
N THR A 263 5.31 -0.36 -9.24
CA THR A 263 4.17 -0.39 -10.16
C THR A 263 4.22 0.76 -11.18
N LYS A 264 4.68 1.94 -10.77
CA LYS A 264 4.98 3.10 -11.64
C LYS A 264 6.08 2.80 -12.66
N ARG A 265 7.16 2.11 -12.25
CA ARG A 265 8.23 1.62 -13.15
C ARG A 265 7.69 0.59 -14.15
N LYS A 266 7.08 -0.50 -13.65
CA LYS A 266 6.47 -1.58 -14.45
C LYS A 266 5.44 -1.04 -15.46
N ALA A 267 4.65 -0.02 -15.11
CA ALA A 267 3.70 0.61 -16.03
C ALA A 267 4.40 1.40 -17.16
N ARG A 268 5.34 2.30 -16.81
CA ARG A 268 6.07 3.12 -17.80
C ARG A 268 6.93 2.28 -18.76
N GLU A 269 7.43 1.13 -18.33
CA GLU A 269 8.11 0.17 -19.20
C GLU A 269 7.16 -0.52 -20.18
N ARG A 270 5.96 -0.90 -19.75
CA ARG A 270 4.91 -1.46 -20.62
C ARG A 270 4.45 -0.43 -21.67
N GLU A 271 4.32 0.84 -21.29
CA GLU A 271 4.00 1.95 -22.20
C GLU A 271 5.11 2.16 -23.24
N LYS A 272 6.38 2.24 -22.80
CA LYS A 272 7.54 2.34 -23.71
C LYS A 272 7.67 1.16 -24.66
N ARG A 273 7.33 -0.06 -24.22
CA ARG A 273 7.40 -1.26 -25.08
C ARG A 273 6.30 -1.24 -26.15
N LYS A 274 5.06 -0.91 -25.79
CA LYS A 274 3.96 -0.74 -26.75
C LYS A 274 4.29 0.29 -27.84
N ALA A 275 4.81 1.46 -27.46
CA ALA A 275 5.19 2.50 -28.42
C ALA A 275 6.29 2.05 -29.40
N ARG A 276 7.19 1.13 -29.00
CA ARG A 276 8.15 0.49 -29.91
C ARG A 276 7.48 -0.54 -30.82
N GLU A 277 6.67 -1.43 -30.26
CA GLU A 277 5.90 -2.45 -31.02
C GLU A 277 4.99 -1.80 -32.07
N GLU A 278 4.38 -0.65 -31.77
CA GLU A 278 3.54 0.15 -32.67
C GLU A 278 4.39 0.83 -33.78
N GLY A 279 5.46 1.55 -33.42
CA GLY A 279 6.34 2.19 -34.40
C GLY A 279 7.14 1.22 -35.30
N GLU A 280 7.29 -0.04 -34.89
CA GLU A 280 7.83 -1.12 -35.74
C GLU A 280 6.76 -1.67 -36.71
N ARG A 281 5.50 -1.79 -36.27
CA ARG A 281 4.37 -2.19 -37.15
C ARG A 281 4.10 -1.15 -38.23
N GLU A 282 4.14 0.13 -37.91
CA GLU A 282 4.00 1.22 -38.89
C GLU A 282 5.09 1.13 -39.98
N LYS A 283 6.36 1.02 -39.59
CA LYS A 283 7.50 0.83 -40.52
C LYS A 283 7.40 -0.45 -41.34
N GLY A 284 6.89 -1.54 -40.75
CA GLY A 284 6.61 -2.80 -41.45
C GLY A 284 5.49 -2.66 -42.50
N SER A 285 4.44 -1.90 -42.17
CA SER A 285 3.32 -1.62 -43.07
C SER A 285 3.77 -0.75 -44.26
N SER A 286 4.52 0.33 -44.02
CA SER A 286 5.05 1.19 -45.09
C SER A 286 5.97 0.44 -46.06
N ARG A 287 6.67 -0.62 -45.62
CA ARG A 287 7.49 -1.48 -46.49
C ARG A 287 6.69 -2.47 -47.34
N ARG A 288 5.43 -2.77 -47.00
CA ARG A 288 4.54 -3.63 -47.80
C ARG A 288 3.65 -2.87 -48.79
N ALA A 289 3.60 -1.54 -48.69
CA ALA A 289 2.71 -0.70 -49.49
C ALA A 289 3.22 -0.38 -50.92
N ASN A 290 4.31 -0.98 -51.39
CA ASN A 290 4.94 -0.63 -52.67
C ASN A 290 5.17 -1.83 -53.62
N PRO A 291 4.14 -2.34 -54.30
CA PRO A 291 4.27 -3.26 -55.43
C PRO A 291 4.46 -2.47 -56.74
N GLY A 292 5.70 -2.41 -57.27
CA GLY A 292 5.99 -1.42 -58.33
C GLY A 292 7.25 -1.62 -59.17
N ASN A 293 7.64 -2.86 -59.47
CA ASN A 293 8.03 -3.33 -60.82
C ASN A 293 8.69 -4.71 -60.75
N ALA A 294 8.52 -5.49 -61.82
CA ALA A 294 9.29 -6.69 -62.11
C ALA A 294 10.26 -6.39 -63.26
N ASP A 295 11.39 -7.09 -63.28
CA ASP A 295 12.08 -7.48 -64.51
C ASP A 295 12.69 -8.87 -64.27
N GLU A 296 12.44 -9.81 -65.18
CA GLU A 296 13.17 -11.08 -65.26
C GLU A 296 14.54 -10.85 -65.90
N PRO A 297 15.49 -11.76 -65.62
CA PRO A 297 16.03 -12.51 -66.76
C PRO A 297 15.91 -14.02 -66.57
N SER A 298 15.53 -14.71 -67.64
CA SER A 298 15.16 -16.13 -67.62
C SER A 298 16.32 -17.08 -67.93
N ARG A 299 16.20 -18.34 -67.46
CA ARG A 299 16.95 -19.56 -67.89
C ARG A 299 18.47 -19.58 -67.52
N GLU A 300 19.09 -20.71 -67.16
CA GLU A 300 18.93 -22.09 -67.64
C GLU A 300 19.12 -23.23 -66.58
N THR A 301 18.52 -24.39 -66.90
CA THR A 301 18.97 -25.80 -66.78
C THR A 301 19.59 -26.38 -65.47
N ARG A 302 18.96 -27.48 -64.99
CA ARG A 302 19.39 -28.44 -63.93
C ARG A 302 20.54 -29.37 -64.40
N PRO A 303 21.37 -29.97 -63.51
CA PRO A 303 21.02 -31.26 -62.87
C PRO A 303 21.48 -31.44 -61.40
N ASP A 304 21.08 -32.58 -60.81
CA ASP A 304 21.20 -32.92 -59.39
C ASP A 304 22.61 -33.35 -58.92
N GLN A 305 22.87 -33.25 -57.60
CA GLN A 305 23.52 -34.34 -56.87
C GLN A 305 23.25 -34.35 -55.35
N ARG A 306 23.46 -35.52 -54.73
CA ARG A 306 23.30 -35.79 -53.29
C ARG A 306 24.57 -35.35 -52.52
N GLY A 307 24.44 -34.83 -51.29
CA GLY A 307 25.57 -34.40 -50.46
C GLY A 307 25.30 -34.52 -48.95
N ASN A 308 26.09 -35.34 -48.27
CA ASN A 308 25.87 -35.86 -46.92
C ASN A 308 26.42 -34.95 -45.77
N MET A 309 25.90 -35.13 -44.55
CA MET A 309 26.59 -34.98 -43.23
C MET A 309 27.17 -33.62 -42.70
N SER A 310 26.57 -33.18 -41.57
CA SER A 310 27.20 -33.06 -40.23
C SER A 310 27.95 -31.81 -39.71
N SER A 311 27.79 -31.65 -38.37
CA SER A 311 28.62 -30.87 -37.41
C SER A 311 28.50 -29.33 -37.47
N SER A 312 28.77 -28.56 -36.41
CA SER A 312 28.66 -28.77 -34.94
C SER A 312 28.71 -27.39 -34.24
N GLY A 313 28.28 -27.25 -32.97
CA GLY A 313 28.30 -25.92 -32.34
C GLY A 313 27.62 -25.77 -30.96
N SER A 314 28.01 -26.56 -29.96
CA SER A 314 27.44 -26.48 -28.61
C SER A 314 27.77 -25.15 -27.90
N ARG A 315 26.78 -24.55 -27.20
CA ARG A 315 27.03 -23.54 -26.15
C ARG A 315 26.21 -23.80 -24.88
N VAL A 316 26.92 -24.40 -23.93
CA VAL A 316 26.70 -24.53 -22.48
C VAL A 316 25.65 -23.59 -21.86
N HIS A 317 24.68 -24.18 -21.13
CA HIS A 317 23.95 -23.48 -20.07
C HIS A 317 24.79 -23.44 -18.79
N GLY A 318 24.86 -22.28 -18.13
CA GLY A 318 25.43 -22.12 -16.79
C GLY A 318 24.39 -21.53 -15.84
N VAL A 319 24.16 -22.19 -14.70
CA VAL A 319 23.22 -21.75 -13.65
C VAL A 319 24.02 -21.18 -12.47
N PRO A 320 23.83 -19.91 -12.07
CA PRO A 320 24.40 -19.40 -10.83
C PRO A 320 23.68 -19.95 -9.60
N GLN A 321 24.43 -20.45 -8.62
CA GLN A 321 23.91 -20.97 -7.35
C GLN A 321 23.62 -19.85 -6.35
N VAL A 322 22.77 -20.14 -5.35
CA VAL A 322 22.48 -19.27 -4.21
C VAL A 322 23.51 -19.50 -3.09
N PRO A 323 24.20 -18.46 -2.58
CA PRO A 323 24.96 -18.54 -1.33
C PRO A 323 24.03 -18.40 -0.11
N ASN A 324 24.20 -19.26 0.89
CA ASN A 324 23.42 -19.21 2.14
C ASN A 324 23.79 -17.99 3.01
N GLY A 325 22.83 -17.53 3.80
CA GLY A 325 22.93 -16.27 4.55
C GLY A 325 23.89 -16.29 5.76
N ARG A 326 24.25 -15.08 6.22
CA ARG A 326 24.78 -14.83 7.57
C ARG A 326 23.92 -13.78 8.26
N LEU A 327 23.48 -14.09 9.47
CA LEU A 327 22.96 -13.09 10.40
C LEU A 327 24.11 -12.13 10.77
N ASN A 328 24.00 -10.87 10.37
CA ASN A 328 24.95 -9.83 10.77
C ASN A 328 24.31 -8.98 11.87
N GLN A 329 24.97 -8.87 13.02
CA GLN A 329 24.56 -7.96 14.09
C GLN A 329 24.65 -6.50 13.60
N GLN A 330 23.74 -5.65 14.08
CA GLN A 330 23.83 -4.22 13.82
C GLN A 330 25.08 -3.65 14.49
N LEU A 331 25.96 -3.03 13.70
CA LEU A 331 27.00 -2.16 14.22
C LEU A 331 26.36 -0.87 14.75
N ASP A 332 26.78 -0.43 15.94
CA ASP A 332 26.33 0.83 16.52
C ASP A 332 26.60 1.99 15.56
N SER A 333 25.53 2.69 15.17
CA SER A 333 25.55 3.78 14.19
C SER A 333 26.51 4.91 14.57
N ARG A 334 26.73 5.13 15.88
CA ARG A 334 27.68 6.11 16.43
C ARG A 334 29.14 5.88 16.01
N THR A 335 29.52 4.65 15.67
CA THR A 335 30.89 4.35 15.20
C THR A 335 31.18 4.83 13.77
N LYS A 336 30.13 5.15 12.98
CA LYS A 336 30.26 5.66 11.60
C LYS A 336 30.84 7.08 11.53
N TYR A 337 30.70 7.83 12.63
CA TYR A 337 31.21 9.19 12.84
C TYR A 337 32.32 9.15 13.90
N GLY A 338 33.40 8.41 13.63
CA GLY A 338 34.67 8.39 14.38
C GLY A 338 34.66 7.87 15.84
N GLY A 339 33.50 7.81 16.49
CA GLY A 339 33.35 7.49 17.90
C GLY A 339 33.80 6.09 18.29
N ARG A 340 34.45 5.97 19.46
CA ARG A 340 34.74 4.66 20.09
C ARG A 340 33.45 4.04 20.66
N PRO A 341 33.31 2.71 20.67
CA PRO A 341 32.24 2.06 21.41
C PRO A 341 32.42 2.31 22.91
N VAL A 342 31.45 3.00 23.52
CA VAL A 342 31.29 3.10 24.96
C VAL A 342 30.46 1.92 25.47
N PRO A 343 30.75 1.36 26.66
CA PRO A 343 29.94 0.27 27.23
C PRO A 343 28.48 0.67 27.43
N ASN A 344 27.57 -0.31 27.35
CA ASN A 344 26.11 -0.12 27.44
C ASN A 344 25.70 0.75 28.63
N LEU A 345 25.19 1.94 28.34
CA LEU A 345 24.32 2.71 29.23
C LEU A 345 22.89 2.57 28.73
N SER A 346 22.20 1.55 29.25
CA SER A 346 20.78 1.28 29.00
C SER A 346 19.91 2.40 29.58
N GLY A 347 19.73 3.51 28.83
CA GLY A 347 19.12 4.71 29.42
C GLY A 347 18.80 5.89 28.49
N THR A 348 18.64 5.68 27.17
CA THR A 348 18.09 6.72 26.29
C THR A 348 16.89 6.18 25.50
N ASN A 349 15.70 6.31 26.07
CA ASN A 349 14.45 6.05 25.35
C ASN A 349 14.29 7.07 24.23
N SER A 350 14.26 6.63 22.97
CA SER A 350 13.72 7.44 21.88
C SER A 350 12.22 7.67 22.16
N PRO A 351 11.73 8.91 22.24
CA PRO A 351 10.30 9.15 22.44
C PRO A 351 9.53 8.76 21.18
N ILE A 352 8.90 7.59 21.22
CA ILE A 352 7.79 7.25 20.33
C ILE A 352 6.59 8.07 20.80
N ILE A 353 6.32 9.18 20.12
CA ILE A 353 5.11 9.97 20.35
C ILE A 353 3.96 9.24 19.65
N THR A 354 3.12 8.58 20.44
CA THR A 354 1.83 8.05 19.99
C THR A 354 0.84 9.18 19.70
N THR A 355 -0.11 8.92 18.80
CA THR A 355 -1.25 9.79 18.42
C THR A 355 -0.90 11.20 17.94
N ALA A 356 -0.95 11.41 16.62
CA ALA A 356 -1.05 12.75 16.02
C ALA A 356 -2.54 13.19 15.92
N PRO A 357 -2.93 14.40 16.36
CA PRO A 357 -4.30 14.89 16.25
C PRO A 357 -4.64 15.34 14.82
N SER A 358 -5.91 15.21 14.43
CA SER A 358 -6.40 15.65 13.11
C SER A 358 -6.52 17.17 12.99
N LEU A 359 -6.07 17.74 11.88
CA LEU A 359 -6.19 19.17 11.60
C LEU A 359 -7.62 19.56 11.12
N PRO A 360 -8.18 20.69 11.57
CA PRO A 360 -9.43 21.24 11.04
C PRO A 360 -9.30 21.80 9.61
N LEU A 361 -10.39 21.78 8.85
CA LEU A 361 -10.49 22.44 7.54
C LEU A 361 -10.65 23.97 7.69
N PRO A 362 -9.95 24.81 6.90
CA PRO A 362 -10.14 26.26 6.92
C PRO A 362 -11.47 26.70 6.29
N GLU A 363 -12.15 27.68 6.91
CA GLU A 363 -13.40 28.27 6.39
C GLU A 363 -13.20 29.14 5.13
N GLU A 364 -14.17 29.13 4.21
CA GLU A 364 -14.15 29.97 3.01
C GLU A 364 -14.40 31.46 3.34
N LYS A 365 -13.45 32.33 2.97
CA LYS A 365 -13.66 33.79 2.94
C LYS A 365 -13.95 34.29 1.52
N LYS A 366 -15.12 34.90 1.36
CA LYS A 366 -15.72 35.40 0.12
C LYS A 366 -14.79 36.34 -0.67
N LYS A 367 -14.86 36.30 -2.01
CA LYS A 367 -14.36 37.34 -2.92
C LYS A 367 -15.51 38.08 -3.61
N PRO A 368 -15.35 39.37 -3.97
CA PRO A 368 -16.37 40.18 -4.65
C PRO A 368 -16.46 39.91 -6.16
N SER A 369 -17.34 40.64 -6.84
CA SER A 369 -17.98 40.25 -8.10
C SER A 369 -17.59 41.06 -9.35
N ARG A 370 -17.91 40.49 -10.53
CA ARG A 370 -18.02 41.15 -11.86
C ARG A 370 -16.64 41.49 -12.50
N SER A 371 -16.43 41.43 -13.81
CA SER A 371 -17.36 41.63 -14.94
C SER A 371 -17.44 40.52 -15.99
N THR A 372 -18.48 40.64 -16.81
CA THR A 372 -18.88 39.79 -17.95
C THR A 372 -18.28 40.27 -19.25
N GLU A 373 -17.91 39.35 -20.14
CA GLU A 373 -18.04 39.60 -21.59
C GLU A 373 -18.29 38.30 -22.36
N SER A 374 -19.11 38.42 -23.40
CA SER A 374 -19.49 37.39 -24.38
C SER A 374 -18.64 37.58 -25.65
N GLU A 375 -18.55 36.70 -26.65
CA GLU A 375 -19.28 35.46 -26.96
C GLU A 375 -18.46 34.65 -27.99
N LYS A 376 -18.60 33.32 -28.01
CA LYS A 376 -19.00 32.55 -29.22
C LYS A 376 -19.10 31.05 -28.95
N LYS A 377 -20.15 30.44 -29.49
CA LYS A 377 -20.26 29.00 -29.71
C LYS A 377 -19.80 28.68 -31.12
N ASP A 378 -19.12 27.56 -31.27
CA ASP A 378 -19.31 26.68 -32.42
C ASP A 378 -19.57 25.25 -31.89
N GLY A 379 -20.47 24.54 -32.56
CA GLY A 379 -20.65 23.09 -32.39
C GLY A 379 -19.95 22.33 -33.52
N ALA A 380 -19.88 21.00 -33.48
CA ALA A 380 -20.39 20.07 -32.49
C ALA A 380 -19.60 18.74 -32.51
N ASP A 381 -20.00 17.85 -31.61
CA ASP A 381 -19.80 16.39 -31.63
C ASP A 381 -18.36 15.82 -31.73
N SER A 382 -17.85 15.38 -30.58
CA SER A 382 -16.96 14.22 -30.50
C SER A 382 -17.18 13.50 -29.17
N SER A 383 -18.26 12.73 -29.09
CA SER A 383 -18.57 11.96 -27.88
C SER A 383 -17.64 10.74 -27.70
N HIS A 384 -17.28 10.46 -26.44
CA HIS A 384 -16.65 9.21 -25.95
C HIS A 384 -15.24 8.80 -26.47
N LYS A 385 -14.16 9.30 -25.82
CA LYS A 385 -13.01 8.43 -25.43
C LYS A 385 -12.08 9.01 -24.34
N SER A 386 -11.55 8.11 -23.51
CA SER A 386 -10.35 8.27 -22.65
C SER A 386 -10.41 9.05 -21.31
N SER A 387 -11.43 8.84 -20.47
CA SER A 387 -11.40 9.23 -19.03
C SER A 387 -10.49 8.34 -18.15
N SER A 388 -9.45 7.73 -18.73
CA SER A 388 -8.68 6.61 -18.16
C SER A 388 -7.18 6.88 -17.98
N LYS A 389 -6.74 8.15 -18.04
CA LYS A 389 -5.34 8.51 -17.78
C LYS A 389 -5.08 8.57 -16.27
N VAL A 390 -3.88 8.16 -15.87
CA VAL A 390 -3.36 8.31 -14.50
C VAL A 390 -3.00 9.77 -14.28
N ASP A 391 -3.26 10.31 -13.09
CA ASP A 391 -2.85 11.67 -12.75
C ASP A 391 -1.44 11.68 -12.13
N GLU A 392 -0.47 12.24 -12.88
CA GLU A 392 0.92 12.37 -12.43
C GLU A 392 1.08 13.33 -11.23
N ALA A 393 0.13 14.25 -11.00
CA ALA A 393 0.13 15.09 -9.80
C ALA A 393 -0.23 14.26 -8.56
N THR A 394 -1.35 13.52 -8.58
CA THR A 394 -1.71 12.53 -7.56
C THR A 394 -0.56 11.53 -7.33
N VAL A 395 0.05 11.00 -8.39
CA VAL A 395 1.17 10.06 -8.28
C VAL A 395 2.34 10.64 -7.47
N LYS A 396 2.71 11.90 -7.70
CA LYS A 396 3.76 12.57 -6.92
C LYS A 396 3.33 12.87 -5.49
N ALA A 397 2.08 13.27 -5.28
CA ALA A 397 1.53 13.53 -3.95
C ALA A 397 1.49 12.25 -3.09
N VAL A 398 1.09 11.10 -3.66
CA VAL A 398 1.13 9.79 -2.99
C VAL A 398 2.57 9.36 -2.69
N GLU A 399 3.51 9.53 -3.64
CA GLU A 399 4.92 9.20 -3.40
C GLU A 399 5.53 10.05 -2.28
N HIS A 400 5.21 11.35 -2.22
CA HIS A 400 5.67 12.25 -1.16
C HIS A 400 4.99 11.95 0.19
N PHE A 401 3.65 11.84 0.23
CA PHE A 401 2.88 11.56 1.44
C PHE A 401 3.35 10.28 2.14
N LEU A 402 3.46 9.17 1.40
CA LEU A 402 3.89 7.90 1.98
C LEU A 402 5.33 7.97 2.52
N LYS A 403 6.25 8.59 1.77
CA LYS A 403 7.64 8.76 2.25
C LYS A 403 7.67 9.58 3.54
N LEU A 404 6.98 10.72 3.55
CA LEU A 404 6.95 11.64 4.67
C LEU A 404 6.31 10.99 5.91
N HIS A 405 5.19 10.28 5.74
CA HIS A 405 4.54 9.50 6.79
C HIS A 405 5.49 8.46 7.40
N TYR A 406 6.05 7.56 6.58
CA TYR A 406 6.91 6.49 7.10
C TYR A 406 8.19 7.03 7.77
N LEU A 407 8.77 8.11 7.26
CA LEU A 407 9.94 8.73 7.89
C LEU A 407 9.60 9.44 9.21
N ARG A 408 8.34 9.88 9.42
CA ARG A 408 7.87 10.40 10.72
C ARG A 408 7.59 9.27 11.73
N SER A 409 6.99 8.17 11.28
CA SER A 409 6.38 7.16 12.18
C SER A 409 7.19 5.87 12.38
N ARG A 410 8.28 5.64 11.64
CA ARG A 410 9.11 4.42 11.76
C ARG A 410 10.51 4.69 12.31
N SER A 411 11.03 3.73 13.07
CA SER A 411 12.41 3.75 13.55
C SER A 411 13.41 3.66 12.38
N TYR A 412 14.62 4.20 12.54
CA TYR A 412 15.63 4.31 11.48
C TYR A 412 15.84 3.02 10.67
N GLY A 413 15.92 1.85 11.32
CA GLY A 413 16.10 0.58 10.64
C GLY A 413 14.97 0.23 9.67
N VAL A 414 13.71 0.40 10.11
CA VAL A 414 12.53 0.18 9.25
C VAL A 414 12.42 1.29 8.21
N ALA A 415 12.66 2.54 8.59
CA ALA A 415 12.63 3.71 7.72
C ALA A 415 13.62 3.59 6.54
N MET A 416 14.76 2.91 6.72
CA MET A 416 15.69 2.55 5.63
C MET A 416 15.17 1.42 4.73
N GLU A 417 14.47 0.41 5.27
CA GLU A 417 13.87 -0.65 4.46
C GLU A 417 12.64 -0.16 3.64
N ILE A 418 11.92 0.87 4.09
CA ILE A 418 10.74 1.42 3.38
C ILE A 418 11.06 1.84 1.93
N PRO A 419 12.10 2.67 1.62
CA PRO A 419 12.39 3.11 0.26
C PRO A 419 13.23 2.14 -0.59
N TYR A 420 13.94 1.19 0.02
CA TYR A 420 14.89 0.28 -0.68
C TYR A 420 14.46 -1.19 -0.71
N GLY A 421 13.55 -1.60 0.18
CA GLY A 421 13.12 -2.98 0.34
C GLY A 421 13.84 -3.68 1.49
N ARG A 422 13.24 -4.78 1.96
CA ARG A 422 13.79 -5.57 3.08
C ARG A 422 15.23 -6.05 2.82
N ASN A 423 16.04 -6.07 3.88
CA ASN A 423 17.45 -6.48 3.92
C ASN A 423 18.38 -5.77 2.90
N THR A 424 17.96 -4.65 2.30
CA THR A 424 18.69 -3.97 1.23
C THR A 424 19.56 -2.84 1.79
N THR A 425 20.87 -2.95 1.61
CA THR A 425 21.83 -1.92 2.01
C THR A 425 21.79 -0.73 1.05
N SER A 426 21.41 0.45 1.53
CA SER A 426 21.54 1.71 0.80
C SER A 426 22.84 2.44 1.19
N GLU A 427 23.35 3.25 0.26
CA GLU A 427 24.45 4.20 0.49
C GLU A 427 23.96 5.57 0.99
N GLN A 428 22.65 5.76 1.16
CA GLN A 428 22.06 7.01 1.63
C GLN A 428 21.74 6.95 3.13
N GLU A 429 22.01 8.05 3.83
CA GLU A 429 21.61 8.26 5.23
C GLU A 429 20.26 8.97 5.31
N LEU A 430 19.48 8.61 6.35
CA LEU A 430 18.28 9.33 6.78
C LEU A 430 18.53 10.33 7.91
N TYR A 431 19.76 10.49 8.38
CA TYR A 431 20.09 11.47 9.43
C TYR A 431 21.52 11.99 9.29
N PHE A 432 21.81 13.09 9.98
CA PHE A 432 23.16 13.63 10.12
C PHE A 432 23.40 13.98 11.59
N ASP A 433 24.24 13.20 12.27
CA ASP A 433 24.49 13.31 13.72
C ASP A 433 25.98 13.58 13.98
N LEU A 434 26.28 14.70 14.63
CA LEU A 434 27.63 15.09 15.03
C LEU A 434 27.89 14.93 16.54
N SER A 435 26.93 14.37 17.30
CA SER A 435 27.07 14.16 18.75
C SER A 435 28.13 13.11 19.13
N GLY A 436 28.47 12.19 18.22
CA GLY A 436 29.38 11.07 18.47
C GLY A 436 30.88 11.33 18.27
N ASP A 437 31.29 12.42 17.61
CA ASP A 437 32.64 12.54 17.02
C ASP A 437 33.53 13.65 17.63
N VAL A 438 32.99 14.58 18.43
CA VAL A 438 33.69 15.86 18.70
C VAL A 438 34.09 16.12 20.15
N ASN A 439 35.09 15.37 20.62
CA ASN A 439 35.81 15.61 21.88
C ASN A 439 36.47 17.01 22.00
N SER A 440 36.56 17.77 20.91
CA SER A 440 37.19 19.10 20.82
C SER A 440 36.20 20.29 20.80
N GLY A 441 34.89 20.03 20.75
CA GLY A 441 33.86 21.06 20.46
C GLY A 441 34.06 21.82 19.13
N THR A 442 34.98 21.39 18.27
CA THR A 442 35.45 22.16 17.12
C THR A 442 35.85 21.25 15.94
N ILE A 443 35.29 21.51 14.76
CA ILE A 443 35.62 20.82 13.50
C ILE A 443 36.17 21.82 12.47
N THR A 444 37.17 21.42 11.69
CA THR A 444 37.66 22.26 10.58
C THR A 444 36.74 22.16 9.37
N GLN A 445 36.64 23.23 8.57
CA GLN A 445 35.88 23.19 7.31
C GLN A 445 36.32 22.03 6.40
N ALA A 446 37.62 21.74 6.33
CA ALA A 446 38.16 20.60 5.57
C ALA A 446 37.77 19.24 6.17
N GLY A 447 37.71 19.12 7.50
CA GLY A 447 37.23 17.92 8.19
C GLY A 447 35.74 17.67 7.92
N LEU A 448 34.92 18.71 8.00
CA LEU A 448 33.48 18.64 7.70
C LEU A 448 33.23 18.25 6.22
N GLU A 449 33.96 18.82 5.27
CA GLU A 449 33.86 18.44 3.85
C GLU A 449 34.35 16.99 3.60
N ASN A 450 35.35 16.52 4.34
CA ASN A 450 35.85 15.14 4.26
C ASN A 450 34.83 14.13 4.83
N LEU A 451 34.15 14.46 5.94
CA LEU A 451 33.02 13.69 6.46
C LEU A 451 31.87 13.68 5.44
N LEU A 452 31.41 14.87 5.03
CA LEU A 452 30.28 15.02 4.12
C LEU A 452 30.56 14.37 2.75
N SER A 453 31.77 14.38 2.21
CA SER A 453 32.07 13.75 0.91
C SER A 453 31.77 12.24 0.87
N LYS A 454 31.83 11.56 2.03
CA LYS A 454 31.52 10.12 2.18
C LYS A 454 30.04 9.82 2.32
N LEU A 455 29.23 10.79 2.75
CA LEU A 455 27.80 10.61 3.02
C LEU A 455 26.96 11.01 1.79
N LYS A 456 25.98 10.18 1.44
CA LYS A 456 24.88 10.54 0.54
C LYS A 456 23.62 10.68 1.41
N PHE A 457 22.72 11.60 1.07
CA PHE A 457 21.52 11.84 1.87
C PHE A 457 20.27 11.61 1.01
N GLU A 458 19.23 11.10 1.64
CA GLU A 458 17.87 11.24 1.12
C GLU A 458 17.45 12.72 1.10
N ASP A 459 16.48 13.08 0.27
CA ASP A 459 15.96 14.46 0.23
C ASP A 459 15.07 14.84 1.44
N ILE A 460 14.78 13.86 2.30
CA ILE A 460 14.11 14.00 3.59
C ILE A 460 14.97 13.30 4.65
N LEU A 461 15.39 14.02 5.69
CA LEU A 461 16.08 13.45 6.85
C LEU A 461 15.12 13.30 8.04
N GLN A 462 15.18 12.17 8.74
CA GLN A 462 14.49 11.96 10.02
C GLN A 462 14.98 12.91 11.10
N TYR A 463 16.29 13.17 11.17
CA TYR A 463 16.83 14.22 12.04
C TYR A 463 18.18 14.77 11.59
N VAL A 464 18.50 15.97 12.07
CA VAL A 464 19.84 16.54 12.12
C VAL A 464 20.17 16.86 13.58
N ALA A 465 21.28 16.32 14.09
CA ALA A 465 21.75 16.55 15.46
C ALA A 465 23.15 17.16 15.46
N ILE A 466 23.30 18.33 16.10
CA ILE A 466 24.57 19.05 16.20
C ILE A 466 24.78 19.48 17.67
N PRO A 467 25.81 18.95 18.36
CA PRO A 467 26.10 19.33 19.75
C PRO A 467 26.76 20.72 19.79
N LYS A 468 27.31 21.11 20.97
CA LYS A 468 28.15 22.31 21.13
C LYS A 468 29.41 22.23 20.25
N LEU A 469 29.27 22.64 19.00
CA LEU A 469 30.23 22.44 17.92
C LEU A 469 30.43 23.71 17.12
N SER A 470 31.67 24.20 17.01
CA SER A 470 32.06 25.27 16.09
C SER A 470 32.71 24.70 14.82
N VAL A 471 32.27 25.18 13.64
CA VAL A 471 32.97 24.91 12.37
C VAL A 471 33.96 26.05 12.08
N GLN A 472 35.26 25.75 12.04
CA GLN A 472 36.28 26.71 11.61
C GLN A 472 36.22 26.90 10.09
N VAL A 473 35.38 27.85 9.65
CA VAL A 473 35.25 28.27 8.26
C VAL A 473 36.35 29.29 7.93
N ASN A 474 37.24 28.94 7.00
CA ASN A 474 38.31 29.81 6.52
C ASN A 474 37.75 30.90 5.60
N ARG A 475 37.21 31.98 6.19
CA ARG A 475 36.90 33.21 5.45
C ARG A 475 38.20 33.84 4.93
N PRO A 476 38.27 34.26 3.65
CA PRO A 476 39.35 35.12 3.17
C PRO A 476 39.41 36.39 4.03
N SER A 477 40.61 36.74 4.48
CA SER A 477 40.84 37.76 5.52
C SER A 477 40.06 39.06 5.25
N GLU A 478 39.17 39.43 6.18
CA GLU A 478 39.01 40.86 6.47
C GLU A 478 40.40 41.42 6.78
N ARG A 479 40.78 42.51 6.10
CA ARG A 479 42.19 42.92 6.06
C ARG A 479 42.67 43.26 7.47
N ALA A 480 43.79 42.67 7.87
CA ALA A 480 44.43 42.92 9.17
C ALA A 480 44.91 44.38 9.28
N GLY A 481 43.99 45.28 9.63
CA GLY A 481 44.15 46.72 9.45
C GLY A 481 43.22 47.61 10.28
N SER A 482 42.56 47.07 11.30
CA SER A 482 41.82 47.88 12.28
C SER A 482 41.87 47.26 13.68
N ARG A 483 42.92 47.56 14.46
CA ARG A 483 42.88 47.41 15.92
C ARG A 483 42.10 48.57 16.54
N ARG A 484 40.79 48.61 16.28
CA ARG A 484 39.84 49.18 17.25
C ARG A 484 39.34 48.01 18.09
N SER A 485 39.20 48.22 19.40
CA SER A 485 38.53 47.26 20.26
C SER A 485 37.09 47.14 19.77
N ALA A 486 36.79 46.04 19.05
CA ALA A 486 35.43 45.73 18.69
C ALA A 486 34.61 45.67 19.99
N LYS A 487 33.49 46.41 20.02
CA LYS A 487 32.39 46.01 20.89
C LYS A 487 31.97 44.60 20.46
N PRO A 488 31.33 43.79 21.31
CA PRO A 488 30.74 42.53 20.84
C PRO A 488 29.64 42.87 19.82
N ASP A 489 30.00 42.87 18.54
CA ASP A 489 29.06 43.11 17.45
C ASP A 489 28.04 41.97 17.46
N GLY A 490 26.75 42.30 17.55
CA GLY A 490 25.65 41.34 17.73
C GLY A 490 25.40 40.38 16.57
N ALA A 491 26.32 40.29 15.61
CA ALA A 491 26.26 39.44 14.42
C ALA A 491 26.44 37.93 14.71
N GLY A 492 26.78 37.57 15.96
CA GLY A 492 26.81 36.20 16.47
C GLY A 492 27.72 35.22 15.70
N ARG A 493 27.50 33.93 15.94
CA ARG A 493 28.02 32.85 15.10
C ARG A 493 27.22 32.72 13.81
N ARG A 494 27.90 32.27 12.76
CA ARG A 494 27.35 32.05 11.40
C ARG A 494 27.87 30.76 10.75
N ASP A 495 28.42 29.84 11.53
CA ASP A 495 29.11 28.66 11.01
C ASP A 495 28.16 27.49 10.71
N LEU A 496 27.02 27.37 11.40
CA LEU A 496 25.96 26.42 11.01
C LEU A 496 25.30 26.75 9.67
N CYS A 497 25.34 28.02 9.23
CA CYS A 497 24.91 28.39 7.87
C CYS A 497 25.68 27.60 6.79
N TYR A 498 26.95 27.25 7.06
CA TYR A 498 27.77 26.44 6.16
C TYR A 498 27.35 24.95 6.16
N VAL A 499 27.07 24.39 7.35
CA VAL A 499 26.60 23.00 7.49
C VAL A 499 25.32 22.79 6.68
N PHE A 500 24.35 23.66 6.87
CA PHE A 500 23.05 23.57 6.19
C PHE A 500 23.10 23.94 4.70
N ASP A 501 23.99 24.85 4.28
CA ASP A 501 24.32 25.03 2.85
C ASP A 501 24.83 23.73 2.21
N ARG A 502 25.65 22.94 2.91
CA ARG A 502 26.14 21.65 2.40
C ARG A 502 25.10 20.55 2.41
N LEU A 503 24.20 20.50 3.39
CA LEU A 503 23.06 19.58 3.37
C LEU A 503 22.13 19.88 2.17
N ARG A 504 21.76 21.16 1.95
CA ARG A 504 21.00 21.60 0.77
C ARG A 504 21.70 21.23 -0.54
N LYS A 505 23.01 21.46 -0.65
CA LYS A 505 23.81 21.10 -1.84
C LYS A 505 23.94 19.60 -2.08
N LYS A 506 23.66 18.75 -1.08
CA LYS A 506 23.52 17.30 -1.22
C LYS A 506 22.11 16.83 -1.55
N GLY A 507 21.15 17.75 -1.65
CA GLY A 507 19.76 17.47 -2.05
C GLY A 507 18.77 17.36 -0.90
N VAL A 508 19.16 17.61 0.35
CA VAL A 508 18.26 17.65 1.51
C VAL A 508 17.30 18.84 1.36
N LYS A 509 15.99 18.58 1.50
CA LYS A 509 14.90 19.57 1.40
C LYS A 509 14.07 19.64 2.67
N THR A 510 13.84 18.50 3.32
CA THR A 510 13.03 18.41 4.54
C THR A 510 13.84 17.76 5.65
N ILE A 511 13.73 18.27 6.87
CA ILE A 511 14.35 17.71 8.07
C ILE A 511 13.24 17.59 9.12
N LEU A 512 12.86 16.36 9.45
CA LEU A 512 11.71 16.11 10.33
C LEU A 512 11.99 16.57 11.77
N LYS A 513 13.23 16.47 12.25
CA LYS A 513 13.64 16.98 13.58
C LYS A 513 15.02 17.66 13.53
N VAL A 514 15.15 18.85 14.09
CA VAL A 514 16.43 19.55 14.26
C VAL A 514 16.75 19.61 15.75
N PHE A 515 17.93 19.09 16.15
CA PHE A 515 18.45 19.12 17.51
C PHE A 515 19.80 19.87 17.51
N ILE A 516 19.84 21.09 18.04
CA ILE A 516 21.03 21.96 17.99
C ILE A 516 21.30 22.57 19.37
N ASP A 517 22.50 22.31 19.90
CA ASP A 517 22.97 22.91 21.14
C ASP A 517 23.84 24.16 20.86
N ASP A 518 23.17 25.31 20.81
CA ASP A 518 23.76 26.63 20.57
C ASP A 518 23.83 27.48 21.85
N SER A 519 23.83 26.82 23.01
CA SER A 519 23.80 27.46 24.33
C SER A 519 25.16 28.04 24.77
N SER A 520 26.21 27.91 23.94
CA SER A 520 27.54 28.46 24.19
C SER A 520 27.72 29.84 23.56
N MET A 521 28.19 30.81 24.35
CA MET A 521 28.44 32.16 23.87
C MET A 521 29.79 32.29 23.12
N PRO A 522 29.85 33.04 22.00
CA PRO A 522 28.72 33.68 21.30
C PRO A 522 27.83 32.62 20.61
N ALA A 523 26.51 32.71 20.78
CA ALA A 523 25.53 31.89 20.05
C ALA A 523 25.35 32.38 18.60
N HIS A 524 24.57 31.68 17.77
CA HIS A 524 24.20 32.18 16.44
C HIS A 524 23.30 33.43 16.53
N SER A 525 23.39 34.33 15.55
CA SER A 525 22.42 35.41 15.42
C SER A 525 21.12 34.89 14.80
N ASP A 526 20.03 35.60 15.06
CA ASP A 526 18.70 35.25 14.54
C ASP A 526 18.68 35.23 12.98
N GLU A 527 19.40 36.14 12.32
CA GLU A 527 19.58 36.13 10.85
C GLU A 527 20.46 34.97 10.37
N ALA A 528 21.40 34.51 11.20
CA ALA A 528 22.22 33.35 10.90
C ALA A 528 21.40 32.05 10.95
N ILE A 529 20.44 31.97 11.87
CA ILE A 529 19.46 30.89 11.96
C ILE A 529 18.50 30.94 10.76
N GLU A 530 18.01 32.13 10.40
CA GLU A 530 17.18 32.34 9.19
C GLU A 530 17.92 31.89 7.91
N ASP A 531 19.16 32.32 7.67
CA ASP A 531 19.95 31.86 6.51
C ASP A 531 20.37 30.38 6.59
N ALA A 532 20.54 29.83 7.80
CA ALA A 532 20.87 28.42 7.99
C ALA A 532 19.74 27.52 7.49
N LEU A 533 18.51 27.71 7.95
CA LEU A 533 17.40 26.80 7.63
C LEU A 533 16.54 27.23 6.43
N LYS A 534 16.79 28.41 5.86
CA LYS A 534 16.20 28.93 4.61
C LYS A 534 15.93 27.87 3.53
N SER A 535 14.70 27.83 3.04
CA SER A 535 14.27 26.92 1.96
C SER A 535 14.49 25.42 2.24
N MET A 536 14.59 25.03 3.51
CA MET A 536 14.30 23.67 3.96
C MET A 536 13.01 23.69 4.80
N ASP A 537 12.30 22.58 4.76
CA ASP A 537 11.10 22.34 5.56
C ASP A 537 11.49 21.64 6.87
N VAL A 538 11.05 22.19 8.01
CA VAL A 538 11.45 21.75 9.37
C VAL A 538 10.20 21.54 10.21
N GLU A 539 10.00 20.30 10.68
CA GLU A 539 8.75 19.91 11.35
C GLU A 539 8.82 19.90 12.88
N VAL A 540 9.97 19.60 13.48
CA VAL A 540 10.18 19.63 14.94
C VAL A 540 11.46 20.41 15.24
N TRP A 541 11.34 21.38 16.15
CA TRP A 541 12.35 22.39 16.43
C TRP A 541 12.90 22.27 17.85
N ASP A 542 14.16 21.85 17.98
CA ASP A 542 14.94 21.93 19.21
C ASP A 542 16.26 22.65 18.92
N TRP A 543 16.22 23.99 18.90
CA TRP A 543 17.40 24.85 18.83
C TRP A 543 17.58 25.56 20.17
N ASN A 544 18.47 25.03 21.00
CA ASN A 544 18.77 25.55 22.33
C ASN A 544 19.66 26.81 22.24
N LYS A 545 19.02 27.96 21.98
CA LYS A 545 19.62 29.31 22.03
C LYS A 545 18.90 30.15 23.09
N THR A 546 19.67 30.78 23.99
CA THR A 546 19.17 31.81 24.91
C THR A 546 18.64 33.02 24.12
N ASP A 547 17.50 33.57 24.53
CA ASP A 547 16.86 34.73 23.90
C ASP A 547 16.66 34.55 22.37
N LEU A 548 16.14 33.40 21.94
CA LEU A 548 15.70 33.15 20.56
C LEU A 548 14.37 33.86 20.28
N CYS A 549 14.32 34.69 19.24
CA CYS A 549 13.09 35.38 18.85
C CYS A 549 12.06 34.43 18.21
N THR A 550 10.80 34.53 18.62
CA THR A 550 9.69 33.71 18.08
C THR A 550 9.43 33.96 16.59
N GLU A 551 9.72 35.16 16.09
CA GLU A 551 9.63 35.50 14.67
C GLU A 551 10.59 34.67 13.81
N VAL A 552 11.77 34.31 14.34
CA VAL A 552 12.71 33.41 13.63
C VAL A 552 12.04 32.07 13.40
N ILE A 553 11.52 31.45 14.48
CA ILE A 553 10.87 30.13 14.46
C ILE A 553 9.70 30.16 13.46
N TYR A 554 8.85 31.19 13.53
CA TYR A 554 7.71 31.32 12.61
C TYR A 554 8.12 31.45 11.13
N LYS A 555 9.22 32.15 10.81
CA LYS A 555 9.72 32.27 9.43
C LYS A 555 10.37 30.99 8.89
N VAL A 556 11.16 30.29 9.71
CA VAL A 556 12.01 29.17 9.26
C VAL A 556 11.34 27.80 9.39
N ALA A 557 10.45 27.66 10.37
CA ALA A 557 9.69 26.45 10.65
C ALA A 557 8.19 26.79 10.84
N PRO A 558 7.52 27.38 9.82
CA PRO A 558 6.10 27.75 9.90
C PRO A 558 5.16 26.55 10.05
N GLN A 559 5.67 25.32 9.98
CA GLN A 559 4.95 24.05 10.18
C GLN A 559 5.50 23.27 11.40
N ALA A 560 6.25 23.93 12.29
CA ALA A 560 6.76 23.34 13.51
C ALA A 560 5.64 22.82 14.41
N ARG A 561 5.86 21.64 14.99
CA ARG A 561 5.05 21.04 16.05
C ARG A 561 5.96 20.48 17.16
N GLU A 562 5.32 20.17 18.28
CA GLU A 562 5.87 19.44 19.43
C GLU A 562 6.14 17.95 19.08
#